data_AF-A0A7X7MMB2-F1
#
_entry.id   AF-A0A7X7MMB2-F1
#
_cell.length_a   1.000
_cell.length_b   1.000
_cell.length_c   1.000
_cell.angle_alpha   90.00
_cell.angle_beta   90.00
_cell.angle_gamma   90.00
#
_symmetry.space_group_name_H-M   'P 1'
#
loop_
_entity.id
_entity.type
_entity.pdbx_description
1 polymer ?
#
loop_
_entity_poly.entity_id
_entity_poly.type
_entity_poly.pdbx_seq_one_letter_code
_entity_poly.pdbx_strand_id
1 'polypeptide(L)'
;GHLKGFHALSKVLKPGGMLYLSVPIGPERIDFNANRVFAVQTLLDLARDDYELAGFSYVDDAGALHEDVAITPEQAANSFGCQYGCGIFEFRKRHNRP
;
A
#
# COMPACT_ATOMS: atom_id res chain seq x y z
N GLY A 1 11.66 11.68 2.44
CA GLY A 1 12.08 10.29 2.66
C GLY A 1 11.30 9.32 1.78
N HIS A 2 10.01 9.13 2.03
CA HIS A 2 9.18 8.07 1.41
C HIS A 2 8.83 8.28 -0.08
N LEU A 3 8.49 9.50 -0.54
CA LEU A 3 8.18 9.76 -1.97
C LEU A 3 9.36 9.41 -2.90
N LYS A 4 10.58 9.76 -2.49
CA LYS A 4 11.80 9.41 -3.24
C LYS A 4 12.04 7.89 -3.27
N GLY A 5 11.71 7.19 -2.19
CA GLY A 5 11.82 5.73 -2.11
C GLY A 5 10.80 5.02 -2.99
N PHE A 6 9.53 5.44 -2.94
CA PHE A 6 8.46 4.88 -3.77
C PHE A 6 8.75 5.05 -5.28
N HIS A 7 9.20 6.24 -5.68
CA HIS A 7 9.61 6.51 -7.06
C HIS A 7 10.93 5.81 -7.47
N ALA A 8 11.81 5.49 -6.52
CA ALA A 8 13.00 4.68 -6.81
C ALA A 8 12.62 3.22 -7.09
N LEU A 9 11.65 2.67 -6.34
CA LEU A 9 11.13 1.31 -6.57
C LEU A 9 10.49 1.18 -7.97
N SER A 10 9.80 2.23 -8.45
CA SER A 10 9.25 2.21 -9.81
C SER A 10 10.33 2.21 -10.89
N LYS A 11 11.56 2.66 -10.63
CA LYS A 11 12.67 2.60 -11.58
C LYS A 11 13.36 1.23 -11.64
N VAL A 12 13.25 0.41 -10.60
CA VAL A 12 13.88 -0.93 -10.54
C VAL A 12 13.04 -1.97 -11.28
N LEU A 13 11.72 -1.81 -11.28
CA LEU A 13 10.82 -2.78 -11.91
C LEU A 13 10.71 -2.56 -13.42
N LYS A 14 10.83 -3.66 -14.17
CA LYS A 14 10.49 -3.67 -15.60
C LYS A 14 8.97 -3.46 -15.77
N PRO A 15 8.52 -2.85 -16.88
CA PRO A 15 7.11 -2.85 -17.28
C PRO A 15 6.46 -4.22 -17.10
N GLY A 16 5.30 -4.28 -16.42
CA GLY A 16 4.60 -5.53 -16.10
C GLY A 16 5.15 -6.31 -14.90
N GLY A 17 6.24 -5.87 -14.25
CA GLY A 17 6.79 -6.49 -13.05
C GLY A 17 5.89 -6.30 -11.81
N MET A 18 6.03 -7.19 -10.83
CA MET A 18 5.27 -7.16 -9.58
C MET A 18 6.07 -6.53 -8.45
N LEU A 19 5.44 -5.61 -7.73
CA LEU A 19 5.91 -5.02 -6.47
C LEU A 19 5.04 -5.57 -5.34
N TYR A 20 5.65 -6.31 -4.43
CA TYR A 20 5.04 -6.69 -3.16
C TYR A 20 5.45 -5.67 -2.10
N LEU A 21 4.47 -4.99 -1.50
CA LEU A 21 4.71 -3.95 -0.51
C LEU A 21 3.91 -4.22 0.76
N SER A 22 4.59 -4.52 1.86
CA SER A 22 3.99 -4.65 3.19
C SER A 22 4.34 -3.44 4.05
N VAL A 23 3.32 -2.72 4.55
CA VAL A 23 3.52 -1.51 5.37
C VAL A 23 2.47 -1.40 6.48
N PRO A 24 2.79 -0.73 7.61
CA PRO A 24 1.80 -0.46 8.65
C PRO A 24 0.65 0.42 8.12
N ILE A 25 -0.60 0.01 8.38
CA ILE A 25 -1.82 0.72 7.99
C ILE A 25 -2.64 1.15 9.21
N GLY A 26 -3.31 2.30 9.08
CA GLY A 26 -4.12 2.91 10.14
C GLY A 26 -4.21 4.42 9.99
N PRO A 27 -4.71 5.16 11.00
CA PRO A 27 -4.74 6.62 10.98
C PRO A 27 -3.34 7.17 10.71
N GLU A 28 -3.21 8.05 9.71
CA GLU A 28 -1.92 8.55 9.29
C GLU A 28 -1.21 9.25 10.44
N ARG A 29 -0.11 8.64 10.91
CA ARG A 29 0.70 9.18 11.99
C ARG A 29 2.17 8.98 11.70
N ILE A 30 2.94 10.00 12.07
CA ILE A 30 4.39 9.93 12.12
C ILE A 30 4.74 9.64 13.56
N ASP A 31 4.97 8.37 13.89
CA ASP A 31 5.58 8.03 15.16
C ASP A 31 7.05 8.48 15.08
N PHE A 32 7.39 9.49 15.89
CA PHE A 32 8.75 10.02 15.99
C PHE A 32 9.73 8.84 16.23
N ASN A 33 10.55 8.53 15.22
CA ASN A 33 11.71 7.60 15.21
C ASN A 33 11.66 6.19 14.58
N ALA A 34 10.64 5.72 13.85
CA ALA A 34 10.89 4.50 13.03
C ALA A 34 9.92 4.20 11.89
N ASN A 35 8.60 4.23 12.13
CA ASN A 35 7.63 3.66 11.20
C ASN A 35 6.53 4.68 10.89
N ARG A 36 6.28 4.94 9.61
CA ARG A 36 5.13 5.73 9.18
C ARG A 36 3.95 4.80 8.98
N VAL A 37 2.87 5.05 9.72
CA VAL A 37 1.58 4.40 9.46
C VAL A 37 0.93 5.16 8.33
N PHE A 38 0.58 4.45 7.26
CA PHE A 38 -0.07 5.04 6.10
C PHE A 38 -1.56 4.73 6.12
N ALA A 39 -2.38 5.72 5.78
CA ALA A 39 -3.74 5.40 5.38
C ALA A 39 -3.69 4.58 4.07
N VAL A 40 -4.54 3.55 3.96
CA VAL A 40 -4.60 2.71 2.75
C VAL A 40 -4.85 3.56 1.51
N GLN A 41 -5.77 4.53 1.60
CA GLN A 41 -6.07 5.46 0.52
C GLN A 41 -4.82 6.23 0.03
N THR A 42 -3.97 6.71 0.95
CA THR A 42 -2.73 7.42 0.60
C THR A 42 -1.80 6.57 -0.26
N LEU A 43 -1.65 5.27 0.04
CA LEU A 43 -0.82 4.36 -0.75
C LEU A 43 -1.41 4.10 -2.14
N LEU A 44 -2.72 3.93 -2.23
CA LEU A 44 -3.41 3.74 -3.51
C LEU A 44 -3.25 4.97 -4.41
N ASP A 45 -3.38 6.16 -3.85
CA ASP A 45 -3.23 7.41 -4.59
C ASP A 45 -1.78 7.61 -5.08
N LEU A 46 -0.78 7.27 -4.24
CA LEU A 46 0.63 7.31 -4.63
C LEU A 46 0.98 6.29 -5.72
N ALA A 47 0.32 5.12 -5.71
CA ALA A 47 0.59 4.05 -6.66
C ALA A 47 -0.14 4.24 -8.01
N ARG A 48 -1.22 5.03 -8.06
CA ARG A 48 -2.21 5.00 -9.15
C ARG A 48 -1.63 5.23 -10.55
N ASP A 49 -0.63 6.10 -10.63
CA ASP A 49 -0.06 6.58 -11.89
C ASP A 49 0.89 5.56 -12.52
N ASP A 50 1.68 4.88 -11.69
CA ASP A 50 2.74 3.96 -12.11
C ASP A 50 2.31 2.48 -12.05
N TYR A 51 1.29 2.16 -11.26
CA TYR A 51 0.91 0.79 -10.93
C TYR A 51 -0.60 0.53 -11.05
N GLU A 52 -0.92 -0.75 -11.22
CA GLU A 52 -2.24 -1.34 -11.05
C GLU A 52 -2.22 -2.17 -9.77
N LEU A 53 -3.24 -2.05 -8.92
CA LEU A 53 -3.41 -2.96 -7.79
C LEU A 53 -3.88 -4.32 -8.32
N ALA A 54 -3.05 -5.35 -8.15
CA ALA A 54 -3.34 -6.72 -8.53
C ALA A 54 -4.01 -7.51 -7.40
N GLY A 55 -3.65 -7.19 -6.14
CA GLY A 55 -4.14 -7.88 -4.96
C GLY A 55 -3.93 -7.03 -3.70
N PHE A 56 -4.76 -7.28 -2.69
CA PHE A 56 -4.64 -6.67 -1.39
C PHE A 56 -5.05 -7.65 -0.30
N SER A 57 -4.20 -7.76 0.71
CA SER A 57 -4.45 -8.50 1.94
C SER A 57 -4.01 -7.64 3.11
N TYR A 58 -4.49 -7.92 4.32
CA TYR A 58 -4.00 -7.22 5.51
C TYR A 58 -4.07 -8.08 6.75
N VAL A 59 -3.20 -7.77 7.70
CA VAL A 59 -3.27 -8.29 9.07
C VAL A 59 -3.88 -7.20 9.94
N ASP A 60 -4.96 -7.51 10.65
CA ASP A 60 -5.61 -6.57 11.56
C ASP A 60 -4.89 -6.41 12.91
N ASP A 61 -5.41 -5.54 13.77
CA ASP A 61 -4.84 -5.29 15.10
C ASP A 61 -4.94 -6.52 16.03
N ALA A 62 -5.81 -7.48 15.74
CA ALA A 62 -5.92 -8.75 16.46
C ALA A 62 -4.92 -9.80 15.96
N GLY A 63 -4.15 -9.49 14.92
CA GLY A 63 -3.21 -10.41 14.28
C GLY A 63 -3.89 -11.39 13.32
N ALA A 64 -5.15 -11.19 12.97
CA ALA A 64 -5.85 -12.02 11.99
C ALA A 64 -5.49 -11.59 10.57
N LEU A 65 -5.18 -12.57 9.72
CA LEU A 65 -4.91 -12.36 8.30
C LEU A 65 -6.22 -12.37 7.51
N HIS A 66 -6.41 -11.34 6.70
CA HIS A 66 -7.51 -11.18 5.76
C HIS A 66 -6.93 -11.18 4.35
N GLU A 67 -7.16 -12.27 3.60
CA GLU A 67 -6.58 -12.50 2.27
C GLU A 67 -7.56 -12.10 1.15
N ASP A 68 -7.01 -11.65 0.02
CA ASP A 68 -7.73 -11.32 -1.22
C ASP A 68 -8.96 -10.41 -1.02
N VAL A 69 -8.76 -9.34 -0.24
CA VAL A 69 -9.83 -8.44 0.16
C VAL A 69 -10.06 -7.38 -0.91
N ALA A 70 -11.31 -7.27 -1.36
CA ALA A 70 -11.73 -6.18 -2.23
C ALA A 70 -11.68 -4.85 -1.47
N ILE A 71 -10.99 -3.85 -2.02
CA ILE A 71 -10.92 -2.52 -1.42
C ILE A 71 -12.14 -1.71 -1.84
N THR A 72 -12.99 -1.36 -0.88
CA THR A 72 -14.05 -0.35 -1.07
C THR A 72 -13.55 1.04 -0.62
N PRO A 73 -14.11 2.14 -1.16
CA PRO A 73 -13.72 3.50 -0.76
C PRO A 73 -13.86 3.75 0.75
N GLU A 74 -14.91 3.18 1.36
CA GLU A 74 -15.20 3.31 2.80
C GLU A 74 -14.13 2.61 3.64
N GLN A 75 -13.73 1.40 3.25
CA GLN A 75 -12.68 0.63 3.93
C GLN A 75 -11.29 1.25 3.70
N ALA A 76 -11.00 1.76 2.51
CA ALA A 76 -9.75 2.46 2.25
C ALA A 76 -9.63 3.74 3.09
N ALA A 77 -10.72 4.51 3.20
CA ALA A 77 -10.76 5.75 3.97
C ALA A 77 -10.54 5.52 5.48
N ASN A 78 -11.04 4.41 6.02
CA ASN A 78 -10.86 4.05 7.43
C ASN A 78 -9.72 3.06 7.68
N SER A 79 -8.91 2.74 6.66
CA SER A 79 -7.84 1.72 6.72
C SER A 79 -8.30 0.39 7.31
N PHE A 80 -9.48 -0.08 6.89
CA PHE A 80 -10.13 -1.32 7.37
C PHE A 80 -10.37 -1.33 8.88
N GLY A 81 -10.50 -0.16 9.50
CA GLY A 81 -10.64 0.01 10.94
C GLY A 81 -9.36 -0.21 11.75
N CYS A 82 -8.23 -0.51 11.08
CA CYS A 82 -6.97 -0.79 11.75
C CYS A 82 -6.38 0.46 12.41
N GLN A 83 -5.75 0.30 13.58
CA GLN A 83 -4.96 1.33 14.25
C GLN A 83 -3.46 1.16 13.99
N TYR A 84 -3.01 -0.08 13.84
CA TYR A 84 -1.63 -0.46 13.52
C TYR A 84 -1.59 -1.84 12.83
N GLY A 85 -2.48 -2.04 11.86
CA GLY A 85 -2.48 -3.24 11.04
C GLY A 85 -1.29 -3.27 10.08
N CYS A 86 -1.16 -4.36 9.32
CA CYS A 86 -0.19 -4.45 8.23
C CYS A 86 -0.91 -4.66 6.91
N GLY A 87 -0.85 -3.68 6.01
CA GLY A 87 -1.37 -3.80 4.65
C GLY A 87 -0.34 -4.45 3.75
N ILE A 88 -0.77 -5.43 2.97
CA ILE A 88 0.03 -6.21 2.03
C ILE A 88 -0.54 -5.94 0.64
N PHE A 89 0.22 -5.17 -0.14
CA PHE A 89 -0.18 -4.71 -1.46
C PHE A 89 0.60 -5.45 -2.54
N GLU A 90 -0.11 -5.86 -3.58
CA GLU A 90 0.47 -6.41 -4.79
C GLU A 90 0.22 -5.43 -5.92
N PHE A 91 1.27 -4.72 -6.33
CA PHE A 91 1.21 -3.70 -7.37
C PHE A 91 1.89 -4.20 -8.62
N ARG A 92 1.16 -4.27 -9.73
CA ARG A 92 1.74 -4.53 -11.05
C ARG A 92 2.14 -3.23 -11.70
N LYS A 93 3.41 -3.08 -12.07
CA LYS A 93 3.87 -1.89 -12.79
C LYS A 93 3.18 -1.82 -14.14
N ARG A 94 2.59 -0.67 -14.46
CA ARG A 94 1.98 -0.44 -15.77
C ARG A 94 3.04 -0.55 -16.86
N HIS A 95 2.62 -0.97 -18.04
CA HIS A 95 3.47 -0.82 -19.22
C HIS A 95 3.57 0.67 -19.53
N ASN A 96 4.79 1.21 -19.66
CA ASN A 96 5.00 2.62 -19.99
C ASN A 96 4.05 3.00 -21.13
N ARG A 97 3.25 4.05 -20.93
CA ARG A 97 2.56 4.67 -22.07
C ARG A 97 3.65 5.16 -23.04
N PRO A 98 3.49 4.89 -24.34
CA PRO A 98 4.42 5.37 -25.37
C PRO A 98 4.52 6.89 -25.37
#